data_AF-A0A3C0QPS7-F1
#
_entry.id   AF-A0A3C0QPS7-F1
#
_cell.length_a   1.000
_cell.length_b   1.000
_cell.length_c   1.000
_cell.angle_alpha   90.00
_cell.angle_beta   90.00
_cell.angle_gamma   90.00
#
_symmetry.space_group_name_H-M   'P 1'
#
loop_
_entity.id
_entity.type
_entity.pdbx_description
1 polymer ?
#
loop_
_entity_poly.entity_id
_entity_poly.type
_entity_poly.pdbx_seq_one_letter_code
_entity_poly.pdbx_strand_id
1 'polypeptide(L)'
;MENLQKKRRLTIGLLVGNTLENGTARIINGMMNAVKTENINIVIFPGKHIFHRVNTAEYHQWEYQYNTLFDLPDKHNIDGLLIAVRNIGRMTTKEKFRDFLKAYEDIPTVLMEKAISGYPSVSIDVESGLKEGLEYLIHKEHCTKICMIGGAEHDTDSIVRKNIY
;
A
#
# COMPACT_ATOMS: atom_id res chain seq x y z
N MET A 1 -35.74 -24.66 -9.50
CA MET A 1 -35.20 -23.35 -9.93
C MET A 1 -34.56 -22.72 -8.71
N GLU A 2 -33.23 -22.75 -8.63
CA GLU A 2 -32.50 -22.18 -7.50
C GLU A 2 -32.73 -20.68 -7.43
N ASN A 3 -33.09 -20.22 -6.24
CA ASN A 3 -33.33 -18.83 -5.92
C ASN A 3 -31.97 -18.11 -5.88
N LEU A 4 -31.45 -17.65 -7.02
CA LEU A 4 -30.24 -16.81 -7.07
C LEU A 4 -30.57 -15.45 -6.45
N GLN A 5 -30.45 -15.36 -5.13
CA GLN A 5 -30.40 -14.10 -4.42
C GLN A 5 -29.17 -13.34 -4.95
N LYS A 6 -29.41 -12.35 -5.81
CA LYS A 6 -28.35 -11.59 -6.48
C LYS A 6 -27.48 -10.95 -5.41
N LYS A 7 -26.27 -11.50 -5.20
CA LYS A 7 -25.34 -11.06 -4.15
C LYS A 7 -25.10 -9.56 -4.30
N ARG A 8 -25.32 -8.80 -3.21
CA ARG A 8 -25.12 -7.34 -3.20
C ARG A 8 -23.71 -7.02 -3.71
N ARG A 9 -23.63 -6.07 -4.65
CA ARG A 9 -22.35 -5.55 -5.16
C ARG A 9 -21.68 -4.75 -4.05
N LEU A 10 -20.52 -5.19 -3.59
CA LEU A 10 -19.78 -4.52 -2.52
C LEU A 10 -19.03 -3.31 -3.08
N THR A 11 -18.90 -2.24 -2.29
CA THR A 11 -18.10 -1.06 -2.62
C THR A 11 -16.83 -1.03 -1.77
N ILE A 12 -15.67 -1.10 -2.40
CA ILE A 12 -14.37 -1.13 -1.73
C ILE A 12 -13.67 0.21 -1.91
N GLY A 13 -13.29 0.85 -0.81
CA GLY A 13 -12.45 2.04 -0.81
C GLY A 13 -10.97 1.70 -0.94
N LEU A 14 -10.20 2.54 -1.61
CA LEU A 14 -8.75 2.43 -1.71
C LEU A 14 -8.10 3.77 -1.38
N LEU A 15 -7.35 3.82 -0.28
CA LEU A 15 -6.50 4.96 0.07
C LEU A 15 -5.11 4.77 -0.54
N VAL A 16 -4.73 5.72 -1.37
CA VAL A 16 -3.43 5.78 -2.02
C VAL A 16 -2.91 7.20 -1.99
N GLY A 17 -1.61 7.36 -2.11
CA GLY A 17 -0.95 8.63 -2.33
C GLY A 17 -1.03 9.04 -3.80
N ASN A 18 0.04 9.65 -4.30
CA ASN A 18 0.08 10.17 -5.66
C ASN A 18 -0.16 9.06 -6.69
N THR A 19 -1.21 9.20 -7.48
CA THR A 19 -1.66 8.19 -8.47
C THR A 19 -0.70 8.03 -9.65
N LEU A 20 0.16 9.02 -9.88
CA LEU A 20 1.17 9.00 -10.94
C LEU A 20 2.44 8.24 -10.54
N GLU A 21 2.61 7.88 -9.26
CA GLU A 21 3.74 7.07 -8.83
C GLU A 21 3.60 5.62 -9.32
N ASN A 22 4.68 5.05 -9.87
CA ASN A 22 4.67 3.70 -10.44
C ASN A 22 4.13 2.63 -9.47
N GLY A 23 4.43 2.73 -8.18
CA GLY A 23 3.91 1.82 -7.16
C GLY A 23 2.39 1.91 -7.03
N THR A 24 1.87 3.12 -6.89
CA THR A 24 0.44 3.41 -6.82
C THR A 24 -0.30 2.96 -8.07
N ALA A 25 0.25 3.26 -9.26
CA ALA A 25 -0.34 2.86 -10.53
C ALA A 25 -0.50 1.34 -10.65
N ARG A 26 0.46 0.55 -10.16
CA ARG A 26 0.37 -0.91 -10.13
C ARG A 26 -0.75 -1.41 -9.21
N ILE A 27 -0.92 -0.80 -8.03
CA ILE A 27 -2.02 -1.12 -7.11
C ILE A 27 -3.36 -0.82 -7.78
N ILE A 28 -3.51 0.38 -8.34
CA ILE A 28 -4.74 0.79 -9.03
C ILE A 28 -5.04 -0.16 -10.20
N ASN A 29 -4.05 -0.50 -11.02
CA ASN A 29 -4.24 -1.43 -12.13
C ASN A 29 -4.66 -2.83 -11.67
N GLY A 30 -4.09 -3.34 -10.58
CA GLY A 30 -4.51 -4.60 -9.96
C GLY A 30 -5.98 -4.55 -9.54
N MET A 31 -6.38 -3.46 -8.87
CA MET A 31 -7.76 -3.22 -8.46
C MET A 31 -8.71 -3.09 -9.66
N MET A 32 -8.33 -2.36 -10.70
CA MET A 32 -9.11 -2.24 -11.95
C MET A 32 -9.28 -3.58 -12.67
N ASN A 33 -8.30 -4.48 -12.57
CA ASN A 33 -8.45 -5.84 -13.09
C ASN A 33 -9.41 -6.67 -12.23
N ALA A 34 -9.36 -6.53 -10.89
CA ALA A 34 -10.30 -7.21 -10.00
C ALA A 34 -11.76 -6.82 -10.30
N VAL A 35 -12.05 -5.54 -10.60
CA VAL A 35 -13.42 -5.10 -10.97
C VAL A 35 -13.95 -5.78 -12.24
N LYS A 36 -13.07 -6.21 -13.14
CA LYS A 36 -13.49 -6.89 -14.39
C LYS A 36 -13.96 -8.33 -14.12
N THR A 37 -13.41 -8.98 -13.09
CA THR A 37 -13.70 -10.37 -12.77
C THR A 37 -14.64 -10.51 -11.58
N GLU A 38 -14.64 -9.54 -10.67
CA GLU A 38 -15.41 -9.52 -9.44
C GLU A 38 -16.59 -8.54 -9.51
N ASN A 39 -17.75 -8.94 -8.98
CA ASN A 39 -18.91 -8.05 -8.87
C ASN A 39 -18.76 -7.07 -7.69
N ILE A 40 -17.85 -6.10 -7.83
CA ILE A 40 -17.55 -5.05 -6.83
C ILE A 40 -17.48 -3.66 -7.49
N ASN A 41 -17.69 -2.62 -6.70
CA ASN A 41 -17.35 -1.24 -7.03
C ASN A 41 -16.03 -0.89 -6.35
N ILE A 42 -15.27 0.04 -6.94
CA ILE A 42 -14.06 0.59 -6.33
C ILE A 42 -14.16 2.11 -6.31
N VAL A 43 -13.83 2.69 -5.17
CA VAL A 43 -13.67 4.14 -4.99
C VAL A 43 -12.23 4.40 -4.57
N ILE A 44 -11.52 5.19 -5.36
CA ILE A 44 -10.12 5.54 -5.09
C ILE A 44 -10.12 6.91 -4.40
N PHE A 45 -9.49 6.97 -3.24
CA PHE A 45 -9.27 8.18 -2.46
C PHE A 45 -7.79 8.54 -2.57
N PRO A 46 -7.40 9.36 -3.57
CA PRO A 46 -6.01 9.78 -3.72
C PRO A 46 -5.67 10.86 -2.70
N GLY A 47 -4.46 10.81 -2.19
CA GLY A 47 -3.88 11.86 -1.37
C GLY A 47 -2.37 11.94 -1.54
N LYS A 48 -1.66 12.26 -0.47
CA LYS A 48 -0.19 12.34 -0.43
C LYS A 48 0.31 11.60 0.82
N HIS A 49 1.46 12.02 1.34
CA HIS A 49 2.02 11.47 2.56
C HIS A 49 1.27 12.06 3.77
N ILE A 50 0.91 11.21 4.72
CA ILE A 50 0.32 11.65 5.98
C ILE A 50 1.41 12.12 6.94
N PHE A 51 1.09 13.13 7.76
CA PHE A 51 1.95 13.67 8.82
C PHE A 51 3.40 13.93 8.39
N HIS A 52 3.58 14.55 7.22
CA HIS A 52 4.89 14.87 6.68
C HIS A 52 5.74 15.60 7.72
N ARG A 53 6.90 15.02 8.07
CA ARG A 53 7.78 15.53 9.15
C ARG A 53 8.65 16.71 8.71
N VAL A 54 8.66 17.06 7.43
CA VAL A 54 9.55 18.08 6.88
C VAL A 54 8.84 19.43 6.82
N ASN A 55 9.01 20.21 7.88
CA ASN A 55 8.50 21.57 8.01
C ASN A 55 9.55 22.61 7.57
N THR A 56 10.32 22.32 6.52
CA THR A 56 11.49 23.15 6.14
C THR A 56 11.28 24.02 4.91
N ALA A 57 10.22 23.80 4.13
CA ALA A 57 9.85 24.70 3.03
C ALA A 57 8.48 25.30 3.31
N GLU A 58 8.36 26.61 3.11
CA GLU A 58 7.16 27.42 3.35
C GLU A 58 5.91 26.83 2.68
N TYR A 59 6.07 26.08 1.59
CA TYR A 59 4.99 25.45 0.83
C TYR A 59 4.44 24.13 1.40
N HIS A 60 5.16 23.44 2.30
CA HIS A 60 4.70 22.15 2.81
C HIS A 60 3.54 22.27 3.80
N GLN A 61 3.29 23.46 4.36
CA GLN A 61 2.22 23.68 5.32
C GLN A 61 0.80 23.49 4.73
N TRP A 62 0.65 23.54 3.39
CA TRP A 62 -0.63 23.36 2.71
C TRP A 62 -0.84 21.94 2.17
N GLU A 63 0.15 21.05 2.30
CA GLU A 63 0.06 19.69 1.73
C GLU A 63 -1.01 18.82 2.40
N TYR A 64 -1.48 19.19 3.60
CA TYR A 64 -2.60 18.49 4.22
C TYR A 64 -3.86 18.51 3.36
N GLN A 65 -4.02 19.50 2.48
CA GLN A 65 -5.17 19.62 1.57
C GLN A 65 -5.25 18.46 0.56
N TYR A 66 -4.11 17.86 0.20
CA TYR A 66 -4.11 16.65 -0.63
C TYR A 66 -4.82 15.49 0.07
N ASN A 67 -4.82 15.46 1.41
CA ASN A 67 -5.33 14.33 2.19
C ASN A 67 -6.80 14.51 2.60
N THR A 68 -7.50 15.58 2.20
CA THR A 68 -8.93 15.78 2.53
C THR A 68 -9.82 14.65 2.03
N LEU A 69 -9.44 13.97 0.93
CA LEU A 69 -10.17 12.82 0.44
C LEU A 69 -10.07 11.60 1.36
N PHE A 70 -9.10 11.55 2.28
CA PHE A 70 -9.00 10.49 3.29
C PHE A 70 -10.09 10.60 4.38
N ASP A 71 -10.78 11.73 4.49
CA ASP A 71 -11.87 11.93 5.46
C ASP A 71 -13.24 11.48 4.91
N LEU A 72 -13.32 11.16 3.62
CA LEU A 72 -14.57 10.75 2.95
C LEU A 72 -15.01 9.29 3.19
N PRO A 73 -14.11 8.29 3.29
CA PRO A 73 -14.51 6.90 3.51
C PRO A 73 -15.25 6.73 4.83
N ASP A 74 -16.42 6.11 4.77
CA ASP A 74 -17.27 5.89 5.95
C ASP A 74 -18.06 4.58 5.81
N LYS A 75 -18.43 3.95 6.93
CA LYS A 75 -19.14 2.65 6.95
C LYS A 75 -20.51 2.67 6.24
N HIS A 76 -21.09 3.83 6.00
CA HIS A 76 -22.34 4.00 5.27
C HIS A 76 -22.12 4.12 3.75
N ASN A 77 -20.90 4.43 3.29
CA ASN A 77 -20.58 4.65 1.88
C ASN A 77 -19.64 3.61 1.25
N ILE A 78 -18.88 2.86 2.06
CA ILE A 78 -18.05 1.73 1.64
C ILE A 78 -18.26 0.51 2.55
N ASP A 79 -18.05 -0.67 1.98
CA ASP A 79 -18.19 -1.96 2.67
C ASP A 79 -16.85 -2.50 3.22
N GLY A 80 -15.74 -1.94 2.74
CA GLY A 80 -14.40 -2.31 3.16
C GLY A 80 -13.36 -1.35 2.60
N LEU A 81 -12.18 -1.33 3.22
CA LEU A 81 -11.13 -0.37 2.93
C LEU A 81 -9.78 -1.04 2.72
N LEU A 82 -9.09 -0.65 1.65
CA LEU A 82 -7.70 -0.97 1.40
C LEU A 82 -6.84 0.27 1.61
N ILE A 83 -5.71 0.12 2.30
CA ILE A 83 -4.81 1.23 2.58
C ILE A 83 -3.39 0.88 2.13
N ALA A 84 -2.84 1.64 1.17
CA ALA A 84 -1.46 1.52 0.71
C ALA A 84 -0.49 2.15 1.73
N VAL A 85 -0.16 1.39 2.79
CA VAL A 85 0.56 1.88 3.98
C VAL A 85 1.92 2.44 3.63
N ARG A 86 2.69 1.75 2.78
CA ARG A 86 4.04 2.18 2.41
C ARG A 86 3.98 3.44 1.55
N ASN A 87 2.96 3.57 0.71
CA ASN A 87 2.77 4.75 -0.13
C ASN A 87 2.41 6.02 0.66
N ILE A 88 1.36 5.98 1.48
CA ILE A 88 0.90 7.18 2.22
C ILE A 88 1.67 7.40 3.54
N GLY A 89 2.22 6.33 4.13
CA GLY A 89 2.85 6.36 5.45
C GLY A 89 4.37 6.54 5.46
N ARG A 90 5.03 6.68 4.30
CA ARG A 90 6.50 6.71 4.19
C ARG A 90 7.17 7.75 5.11
N MET A 91 6.51 8.87 5.35
CA MET A 91 7.07 10.03 6.06
C MET A 91 6.66 10.12 7.54
N THR A 92 5.92 9.14 8.06
CA THR A 92 5.38 9.16 9.43
C THR A 92 5.95 8.03 10.29
N THR A 93 5.68 8.09 11.60
CA THR A 93 6.04 7.01 12.53
C THR A 93 4.95 5.94 12.57
N LYS A 94 5.29 4.75 13.07
CA LYS A 94 4.31 3.65 13.22
C LYS A 94 3.17 4.04 14.15
N GLU A 95 3.46 4.80 15.20
CA GLU A 95 2.50 5.26 16.21
C GLU A 95 1.51 6.24 15.58
N LYS A 96 1.99 7.27 14.87
CA LYS A 96 1.12 8.20 14.16
C LYS A 96 0.29 7.53 13.08
N PHE A 97 0.85 6.55 12.36
CA PHE A 97 0.08 5.78 11.39
C PHE A 97 -1.04 4.99 12.07
N ARG A 98 -0.77 4.40 13.25
CA ARG A 98 -1.82 3.73 14.04
C ARG A 98 -2.91 4.70 14.48
N ASP A 99 -2.55 5.91 14.88
CA ASP A 99 -3.54 6.94 15.22
C ASP A 99 -4.40 7.32 14.01
N PHE A 100 -3.82 7.40 12.81
CA PHE A 100 -4.57 7.60 11.57
C PHE A 100 -5.55 6.46 11.27
N LEU A 101 -5.16 5.21 11.52
CA LEU A 101 -6.03 4.05 11.32
C LEU A 101 -7.28 4.05 12.22
N LYS A 102 -7.25 4.76 13.36
CA LYS A 102 -8.40 4.88 14.26
C LYS A 102 -9.61 5.50 13.58
N ALA A 103 -9.41 6.35 12.56
CA ALA A 103 -10.49 6.97 11.81
C ALA A 103 -11.36 5.96 11.05
N TYR A 104 -10.87 4.73 10.85
CA TYR A 104 -11.51 3.68 10.06
C TYR A 104 -11.87 2.43 10.89
N GLU A 105 -11.90 2.51 12.23
CA GLU A 105 -12.16 1.35 13.11
C GLU A 105 -13.50 0.64 12.84
N ASP A 106 -14.51 1.39 12.40
CA ASP A 106 -15.83 0.87 12.05
C ASP A 106 -15.90 0.22 10.65
N ILE A 107 -14.80 0.22 9.89
CA ILE A 107 -14.74 -0.25 8.50
C ILE A 107 -13.79 -1.44 8.40
N PRO A 108 -14.22 -2.60 7.84
CA PRO A 108 -13.32 -3.71 7.59
C PRO A 108 -12.13 -3.27 6.73
N THR A 109 -10.93 -3.27 7.32
CA THR A 109 -9.74 -2.66 6.71
C THR A 109 -8.62 -3.67 6.51
N VAL A 110 -8.05 -3.70 5.30
CA VAL A 110 -6.86 -4.50 4.96
C VAL A 110 -5.73 -3.56 4.54
N LEU A 111 -4.55 -3.79 5.12
CA LEU A 111 -3.36 -3.00 4.82
C LEU A 111 -2.58 -3.59 3.65
N MET A 112 -2.05 -2.74 2.79
CA MET A 112 -1.21 -3.14 1.66
C MET A 112 0.23 -2.68 1.88
N GLU A 113 1.16 -3.43 1.30
CA GLU A 113 2.61 -3.17 1.22
C GLU A 113 3.36 -3.29 2.56
N LYS A 114 2.72 -3.01 3.69
CA LYS A 114 3.35 -3.09 5.02
C LYS A 114 2.36 -3.55 6.09
N ALA A 115 2.79 -4.53 6.88
CA ALA A 115 2.02 -5.04 8.01
C ALA A 115 2.07 -4.08 9.21
N ILE A 116 0.94 -3.94 9.89
CA ILE A 116 0.81 -3.31 11.20
C ILE A 116 0.01 -4.27 12.08
N SER A 117 0.55 -4.61 13.25
CA SER A 117 -0.08 -5.56 14.18
C SER A 117 -1.51 -5.13 14.53
N GLY A 118 -2.43 -6.10 14.56
CA GLY A 118 -3.85 -5.87 14.77
C GLY A 118 -4.67 -5.69 13.50
N TYR A 119 -4.05 -5.60 12.33
CA TYR A 119 -4.73 -5.49 11.03
C TYR A 119 -4.34 -6.63 10.09
N PRO A 120 -5.27 -7.17 9.29
CA PRO A 120 -4.92 -8.03 8.18
C PRO A 120 -4.12 -7.23 7.14
N SER A 121 -3.13 -7.87 6.51
CA SER A 121 -2.28 -7.19 5.54
C SER A 121 -1.80 -8.09 4.40
N VAL A 122 -1.57 -7.48 3.23
CA VAL A 122 -0.94 -8.10 2.07
C VAL A 122 0.34 -7.34 1.74
N SER A 123 1.47 -8.03 1.73
CA SER A 123 2.79 -7.47 1.42
C SER A 123 3.56 -8.37 0.46
N ILE A 124 4.56 -7.80 -0.20
CA ILE A 124 5.47 -8.55 -1.08
C ILE A 124 6.44 -9.34 -0.21
N ASP A 125 6.67 -10.61 -0.56
CA ASP A 125 7.78 -11.38 -0.03
C ASP A 125 9.08 -10.90 -0.67
N VAL A 126 9.76 -10.00 0.02
CA VAL A 126 11.02 -9.42 -0.43
C VAL A 126 12.17 -10.42 -0.30
N GLU A 127 12.09 -11.36 0.64
CA GLU A 127 13.18 -12.27 0.96
C GLU A 127 13.33 -13.33 -0.13
N SER A 128 12.25 -14.07 -0.38
CA SER A 128 12.25 -15.09 -1.43
C SER A 128 12.54 -14.49 -2.80
N GLY A 129 11.96 -13.32 -3.10
CA GLY A 129 12.15 -12.68 -4.41
C GLY A 129 13.60 -12.29 -4.71
N LEU A 130 14.37 -11.79 -3.74
CA LEU A 130 15.79 -11.49 -3.96
C LEU A 130 16.61 -12.78 -4.05
N LYS A 131 16.33 -13.74 -3.18
CA LYS A 131 17.05 -15.02 -3.16
C LYS A 131 16.91 -15.77 -4.48
N GLU A 132 15.69 -15.90 -5.00
CA GLU A 132 15.42 -16.52 -6.30
C GLU A 132 16.13 -15.78 -7.45
N GLY A 133 16.16 -14.44 -7.41
CA GLY A 133 16.89 -13.64 -8.39
C GLY A 133 18.41 -13.89 -8.36
N LEU A 134 18.99 -13.98 -7.16
CA LEU A 134 20.43 -14.30 -7.00
C LEU A 134 20.73 -15.74 -7.44
N GLU A 135 19.90 -16.70 -7.05
CA GLU A 135 20.04 -18.11 -7.48
C GLU A 135 19.97 -18.24 -8.99
N TYR A 136 19.08 -17.51 -9.65
CA TYR A 136 19.01 -17.44 -11.11
C TYR A 136 20.32 -16.92 -11.71
N LEU A 137 20.82 -15.78 -11.24
CA LEU A 137 22.07 -15.20 -11.74
C LEU A 137 23.28 -16.13 -11.53
N ILE A 138 23.38 -16.78 -10.37
CA ILE A 138 24.51 -17.64 -10.01
C ILE A 138 24.45 -18.97 -10.78
N HIS A 139 23.29 -19.65 -10.75
CA HIS A 139 23.19 -21.03 -11.22
C HIS A 139 22.72 -21.16 -12.67
N LYS A 140 21.95 -20.20 -13.19
CA LYS A 140 21.45 -20.22 -14.57
C LYS A 140 22.29 -19.35 -15.50
N GLU A 141 22.64 -18.14 -15.06
CA GLU A 141 23.44 -17.20 -15.89
C GLU A 141 24.95 -17.26 -15.59
N HIS A 142 25.37 -18.07 -14.61
CA HIS A 142 26.78 -18.27 -14.24
C HIS A 142 27.53 -16.97 -13.88
N CYS A 143 26.81 -15.99 -13.33
CA CYS A 143 27.39 -14.74 -12.87
C CYS A 143 28.24 -14.97 -11.60
N THR A 144 29.49 -14.53 -11.62
CA THR A 144 30.44 -14.68 -10.48
C THR A 144 30.81 -13.35 -9.81
N LYS A 145 30.47 -12.22 -10.44
CA LYS A 145 30.72 -10.86 -9.93
C LYS A 145 29.41 -10.08 -9.93
N ILE A 146 28.62 -10.28 -8.88
CA ILE A 146 27.35 -9.59 -8.68
C ILE A 146 27.62 -8.38 -7.77
N CYS A 147 26.94 -7.27 -8.01
CA CYS A 147 26.98 -6.08 -7.19
C CYS A 147 25.55 -5.65 -6.88
N MET A 148 25.27 -5.29 -5.62
CA MET A 148 23.99 -4.75 -5.19
C MET A 148 24.12 -3.26 -4.87
N ILE A 149 23.24 -2.44 -5.48
CA ILE A 149 23.03 -1.05 -5.09
C ILE A 149 21.84 -1.02 -4.12
N GLY A 150 22.11 -0.79 -2.84
CA GLY A 150 21.11 -0.79 -1.77
C GLY A 150 20.23 0.45 -1.73
N GLY A 151 19.09 0.33 -1.03
CA GLY A 151 18.24 1.47 -0.68
C GLY A 151 18.64 2.15 0.63
N ALA A 152 17.77 3.00 1.15
CA ALA A 152 18.04 3.75 2.38
C ALA A 152 18.17 2.83 3.60
N GLU A 153 19.11 3.12 4.50
CA GLU A 153 19.44 2.25 5.65
C GLU A 153 18.33 2.10 6.69
N HIS A 154 17.33 2.99 6.67
CA HIS A 154 16.17 2.94 7.57
C HIS A 154 14.94 2.26 6.93
N ASP A 155 15.03 1.86 5.66
CA ASP A 155 13.96 1.16 4.96
C ASP A 155 14.07 -0.35 5.23
N THR A 156 13.02 -0.93 5.80
CA THR A 156 13.02 -2.35 6.22
C THR A 156 13.29 -3.30 5.06
N ASP A 157 12.72 -3.03 3.89
CA ASP A 157 12.92 -3.88 2.71
C ASP A 157 14.36 -3.81 2.21
N SER A 158 14.98 -2.63 2.29
CA SER A 158 16.39 -2.43 1.95
C SER A 158 17.34 -3.18 2.89
N ILE A 159 17.04 -3.20 4.20
CA ILE A 159 17.80 -3.99 5.20
C ILE A 159 17.66 -5.48 4.91
N VAL A 160 16.44 -5.98 4.70
CA VAL A 160 16.17 -7.40 4.39
C VAL A 160 16.98 -7.83 3.16
N ARG A 161 16.92 -7.05 2.08
CA ARG A 161 17.68 -7.34 0.85
C ARG A 161 19.19 -7.38 1.09
N LYS A 162 19.72 -6.42 1.86
CA LYS A 162 21.15 -6.35 2.19
C LYS A 162 21.63 -7.53 3.04
N ASN A 163 20.75 -8.12 3.86
CA ASN A 163 21.10 -9.28 4.69
C ASN A 163 21.09 -10.60 3.91
N ILE A 164 20.36 -10.67 2.79
CA ILE A 164 20.26 -11.85 1.93
C ILE A 164 21.41 -11.88 0.91
N TYR A 165 21.74 -10.71 0.37
CA TYR A 165 22.87 -10.51 -0.54
C TYR A 165 24.20 -10.86 0.16
#